data_AF-U3A1G7-F1
#
_entry.id   AF-U3A1G7-F1
#
_cell.length_a   1.000
_cell.length_b   1.000
_cell.length_c   1.000
_cell.angle_alpha   90.00
_cell.angle_beta   90.00
_cell.angle_gamma   90.00
#
_symmetry.space_group_name_H-M   'P 1'
#
loop_
_entity.id
_entity.type
_entity.pdbx_description
1 polymer ?
#
loop_
_entity_poly.entity_id
_entity_poly.type
_entity_poly.pdbx_seq_one_letter_code
_entity_poly.pdbx_strand_id
1 'polypeptide(L)'
;MSDGSSDVDSRWWLLVLAMPIVTVVEACFAVLLAGFVYVSADGMDPSMVLVAAAPFLAIAVIVRAGLPIALYRDARAIRDADVEWAPDPANWGFLGLGLIVVPVLDSLLAAVYLTRRSRALAD
;
A
#
# COMPACT_ATOMS: atom_id res chain seq x y z
N MET A 1 -35.72 4.71 8.94
CA MET A 1 -34.60 4.05 9.65
C MET A 1 -33.37 4.36 8.82
N SER A 2 -32.56 5.31 9.27
CA SER A 2 -31.20 5.46 8.73
C SER A 2 -30.43 4.24 9.21
N ASP A 3 -29.96 3.40 8.28
CA ASP A 3 -28.97 2.37 8.59
C ASP A 3 -27.79 3.09 9.26
N GLY A 4 -27.66 2.91 10.56
CA GLY A 4 -26.51 3.35 11.33
C GLY A 4 -25.38 2.36 11.12
N SER A 5 -24.88 2.22 9.89
CA SER A 5 -23.49 1.80 9.76
C SER A 5 -22.66 2.91 10.39
N SER A 6 -21.77 2.57 11.31
CA SER A 6 -20.70 3.44 11.81
C SER A 6 -19.76 3.80 10.66
N ASP A 7 -20.24 4.60 9.70
CA ASP A 7 -19.54 4.90 8.45
C ASP A 7 -18.40 5.86 8.73
N VAL A 8 -17.21 5.30 8.90
CA VAL A 8 -15.98 6.07 9.02
C VAL A 8 -15.68 6.65 7.64
N ASP A 9 -16.08 7.92 7.43
CA ASP A 9 -15.80 8.70 6.20
C ASP A 9 -14.30 9.05 6.09
N SER A 10 -13.49 8.03 5.86
CA SER A 10 -12.09 8.14 5.50
C SER A 10 -11.90 7.40 4.20
N ARG A 11 -11.29 8.08 3.21
CA ARG A 11 -10.89 7.45 1.95
C ARG A 11 -9.41 7.04 1.96
N TRP A 12 -8.71 7.25 3.08
CA TRP A 12 -7.28 6.94 3.22
C TRP A 12 -7.00 5.44 3.17
N TRP A 13 -7.95 4.59 3.58
CA TRP A 13 -7.85 3.14 3.41
C TRP A 13 -7.67 2.70 1.95
N LEU A 14 -8.09 3.50 0.95
CA LEU A 14 -7.85 3.20 -0.46
C LEU A 14 -6.35 3.27 -0.79
N LEU A 15 -5.63 4.20 -0.18
CA LEU A 15 -4.18 4.30 -0.36
C LEU A 15 -3.47 3.15 0.36
N VAL A 16 -4.00 2.69 1.51
CA VAL A 16 -3.51 1.48 2.18
C VAL A 16 -3.74 0.24 1.30
N LEU A 17 -4.93 0.13 0.66
CA LEU A 17 -5.25 -0.93 -0.29
C LEU A 17 -4.36 -0.91 -1.54
N ALA A 18 -3.84 0.26 -1.93
CA ALA A 18 -2.96 0.35 -3.08
C ALA A 18 -1.63 -0.39 -2.89
N MET A 19 -1.15 -0.60 -1.65
CA MET A 19 0.14 -1.27 -1.39
C MET A 19 0.24 -2.67 -2.00
N PRO A 20 -0.64 -3.64 -1.67
CA PRO A 20 -0.58 -4.97 -2.28
C PRO A 20 -0.78 -4.93 -3.81
N ILE A 21 -1.57 -3.99 -4.32
CA ILE A 21 -1.79 -3.84 -5.77
C ILE A 21 -0.49 -3.42 -6.45
N VAL A 22 0.19 -2.39 -5.93
CA VAL A 22 1.47 -1.91 -6.46
C VAL A 22 2.52 -3.02 -6.41
N THR A 23 2.61 -3.75 -5.30
CA THR A 23 3.56 -4.87 -5.16
C THR A 23 3.32 -5.97 -6.19
N VAL A 24 2.06 -6.34 -6.46
CA VAL A 24 1.73 -7.31 -7.50
C VAL A 24 2.09 -6.79 -8.89
N VAL A 25 1.77 -5.53 -9.19
CA VAL A 25 2.09 -4.89 -10.48
C VAL A 25 3.60 -4.87 -10.71
N GLU A 26 4.39 -4.48 -9.70
CA GLU A 26 5.85 -4.50 -9.77
C GLU A 26 6.41 -5.91 -9.97
N ALA A 27 5.87 -6.90 -9.26
CA ALA A 27 6.30 -8.29 -9.42
C ALA A 27 6.03 -8.81 -10.84
N CYS A 28 4.83 -8.54 -11.38
CA CYS A 28 4.48 -8.88 -12.76
C CYS A 28 5.41 -8.16 -13.75
N PHE A 29 5.64 -6.86 -13.54
CA PHE A 29 6.50 -6.07 -14.40
C PHE A 29 7.95 -6.57 -14.36
N ALA A 30 8.49 -6.89 -13.19
CA ALA A 30 9.83 -7.45 -13.03
C ALA A 30 10.00 -8.79 -13.77
N VAL A 31 9.00 -9.67 -13.72
CA VAL A 31 9.01 -10.94 -14.46
C VAL A 31 9.01 -10.70 -15.97
N LEU A 32 8.16 -9.80 -16.47
CA LEU A 32 8.10 -9.44 -17.89
C LEU A 32 9.43 -8.84 -18.37
N LEU A 33 10.01 -7.94 -17.58
CA LEU A 33 11.28 -7.29 -17.85
C LEU A 33 12.43 -8.32 -17.89
N ALA A 34 12.46 -9.24 -16.94
CA ALA A 34 13.45 -10.32 -16.90
C ALA A 34 13.35 -11.24 -18.12
N GLY A 35 12.12 -11.60 -18.53
CA GLY A 35 11.89 -12.38 -19.75
C GLY A 35 12.32 -11.63 -21.01
N PHE A 36 12.01 -10.33 -21.09
CA PHE A 36 12.43 -9.48 -22.20
C PHE A 36 13.96 -9.39 -22.33
N VAL A 37 14.67 -9.15 -21.21
CA VAL A 37 16.14 -9.12 -21.18
C VAL A 37 16.71 -10.48 -21.59
N TYR A 38 16.14 -11.59 -21.10
CA TYR A 38 16.58 -12.94 -21.46
C TYR A 38 16.45 -13.24 -22.96
N VAL A 39 15.33 -12.83 -23.59
CA VAL A 39 15.11 -13.04 -25.04
C VAL A 39 15.97 -12.10 -25.88
N SER A 40 16.28 -10.90 -25.36
CA SER A 40 17.06 -9.88 -26.06
C SER A 40 18.57 -10.10 -25.95
N ALA A 41 19.01 -11.37 -26.05
CA ALA A 41 20.31 -11.93 -25.63
C ALA A 41 21.61 -11.23 -26.11
N ASP A 42 21.53 -10.14 -26.86
CA ASP A 42 22.66 -9.30 -27.26
C ASP A 42 22.65 -7.95 -26.52
N GLY A 43 23.47 -7.84 -25.47
CA GLY A 43 24.10 -6.58 -25.07
C GLY A 43 23.19 -5.40 -24.73
N MET A 44 21.98 -5.63 -24.19
CA MET A 44 21.10 -4.54 -23.79
C MET A 44 21.74 -3.71 -22.67
N ASP A 45 21.88 -2.41 -22.91
CA ASP A 45 22.35 -1.47 -21.90
C ASP A 45 21.36 -1.46 -20.71
N PRO A 46 21.81 -1.74 -19.47
CA PRO A 46 20.98 -1.65 -18.28
C PRO A 46 20.24 -0.32 -18.12
N SER A 47 20.76 0.76 -18.68
CA SER A 47 20.12 2.08 -18.67
C SER A 47 18.77 2.07 -19.41
N MET A 48 18.64 1.34 -20.52
CA MET A 48 17.38 1.24 -21.27
C MET A 48 16.29 0.54 -20.46
N VAL A 49 16.67 -0.50 -19.73
CA VAL A 49 15.79 -1.23 -18.81
C VAL A 49 15.30 -0.31 -17.69
N LEU A 50 16.21 0.48 -17.11
CA LEU A 50 15.87 1.45 -16.08
C LEU A 50 14.96 2.57 -16.59
N VAL A 51 15.21 3.09 -17.80
CA VAL A 51 14.37 4.12 -18.41
C VAL A 51 12.95 3.60 -18.65
N ALA A 52 12.80 2.37 -19.13
CA ALA A 52 11.49 1.74 -19.31
C ALA A 52 10.77 1.48 -17.97
N ALA A 53 11.50 1.12 -16.92
CA ALA A 53 10.97 0.86 -15.58
C ALA A 53 10.69 2.14 -14.76
N ALA A 54 11.38 3.25 -15.06
CA ALA A 54 11.34 4.48 -14.30
C ALA A 54 9.93 5.01 -13.95
N PRO A 55 8.95 5.10 -14.88
CA PRO A 55 7.62 5.61 -14.53
C PRO A 55 6.90 4.71 -13.51
N PHE A 56 7.06 3.39 -13.62
CA PHE A 56 6.44 2.44 -12.68
C PHE A 56 7.06 2.55 -11.29
N LEU A 57 8.39 2.61 -11.22
CA LEU A 57 9.13 2.82 -9.97
C LEU A 57 8.77 4.17 -9.32
N ALA A 58 8.63 5.23 -10.11
CA ALA A 58 8.24 6.54 -9.61
C ALA A 58 6.84 6.53 -8.98
N ILE A 59 5.86 5.92 -9.65
CA ILE A 59 4.49 5.78 -9.11
C ILE A 59 4.51 4.95 -7.83
N ALA A 60 5.23 3.84 -7.83
CA ALA A 60 5.37 2.97 -6.68
C ALA A 60 5.96 3.69 -5.46
N VAL A 61 7.01 4.47 -5.65
CA VAL A 61 7.63 5.30 -4.60
C VAL A 61 6.64 6.34 -4.08
N ILE A 62 5.91 7.03 -4.96
CA ILE A 62 4.92 8.04 -4.56
C ILE A 62 3.80 7.42 -3.73
N VAL A 63 3.25 6.28 -4.17
CA VAL A 63 2.19 5.58 -3.45
C VAL A 63 2.69 5.15 -2.08
N ARG A 64 3.85 4.50 -2.00
CA ARG A 64 4.44 4.03 -0.74
C ARG A 64 4.80 5.18 0.20
N ALA A 65 5.28 6.31 -0.32
CA ALA A 65 5.51 7.53 0.46
C ALA A 65 4.23 8.06 1.13
N GLY A 66 3.07 7.78 0.53
CA GLY A 66 1.77 8.08 1.13
C GLY A 66 1.35 7.12 2.25
N LEU A 67 1.91 5.91 2.34
CA LEU A 67 1.48 4.88 3.30
C LEU A 67 1.48 5.34 4.76
N PRO A 68 2.55 5.99 5.29
CA PRO A 68 2.57 6.43 6.69
C PRO A 68 1.44 7.42 6.98
N ILE A 69 1.20 8.34 6.04
CA ILE A 69 0.16 9.37 6.14
C ILE A 69 -1.21 8.72 6.08
N ALA A 70 -1.41 7.77 5.17
CA ALA A 70 -2.68 7.05 5.01
C ALA A 70 -3.03 6.25 6.27
N LEU A 71 -2.07 5.48 6.80
CA LEU A 71 -2.25 4.72 8.03
C LEU A 71 -2.55 5.63 9.22
N TYR A 72 -1.82 6.73 9.38
CA TYR A 72 -2.07 7.68 10.46
C TYR A 72 -3.46 8.32 10.35
N ARG A 73 -3.83 8.81 9.17
CA ARG A 73 -5.11 9.51 8.96
C ARG A 73 -6.30 8.58 9.10
N ASP A 74 -6.21 7.39 8.53
CA ASP A 74 -7.28 6.38 8.61
C ASP A 74 -7.42 5.84 10.04
N ALA A 75 -6.31 5.52 10.71
CA ALA A 75 -6.35 5.05 12.10
C ALA A 75 -6.92 6.11 13.03
N ARG A 76 -6.60 7.39 12.81
CA ARG A 76 -7.20 8.49 13.58
C ARG A 76 -8.71 8.55 13.36
N ALA A 77 -9.17 8.46 12.12
CA ALA A 77 -10.60 8.47 11.81
C ALA A 77 -11.35 7.29 12.46
N ILE A 78 -10.75 6.08 12.45
CA ILE A 78 -11.32 4.90 13.11
C ILE A 78 -11.35 5.08 14.63
N ARG A 79 -10.27 5.57 15.24
CA ARG A 79 -10.21 5.80 16.69
C ARG A 79 -11.21 6.86 17.15
N ASP A 80 -11.45 7.86 16.33
CA ASP A 80 -12.42 8.93 16.61
C ASP A 80 -13.87 8.45 16.36
N ALA A 81 -14.06 7.27 15.77
CA ALA A 81 -15.36 6.61 15.60
C ALA A 81 -15.70 5.70 16.79
N ASP A 82 -16.99 5.53 17.06
CA ASP A 82 -17.52 4.69 18.14
C ASP A 82 -17.52 3.21 17.72
N VAL A 83 -16.33 2.63 17.58
CA VAL A 83 -16.10 1.23 17.18
C VAL A 83 -15.19 0.52 18.18
N GLU A 84 -15.31 -0.80 18.30
CA GLU A 84 -14.58 -1.59 19.31
C GLU A 84 -13.06 -1.48 19.15
N TRP A 85 -12.56 -1.43 17.91
CA TRP A 85 -11.14 -1.32 17.65
C TRP A 85 -10.67 0.13 17.64
N ALA A 86 -9.93 0.52 18.68
CA ALA A 86 -9.32 1.84 18.80
C ALA A 86 -7.80 1.82 18.46
N PRO A 87 -7.39 1.94 17.18
CA PRO A 87 -5.98 1.91 16.80
C PRO A 87 -5.24 3.16 17.28
N ASP A 88 -3.97 3.01 17.69
CA ASP A 88 -3.07 4.15 17.90
C ASP A 88 -2.52 4.66 16.54
N PRO A 89 -2.89 5.88 16.11
CA PRO A 89 -2.47 6.42 14.81
C PRO A 89 -0.97 6.58 14.69
N ALA A 90 -0.28 6.94 15.78
CA ALA A 90 1.16 7.16 15.76
C ALA A 90 1.90 5.85 15.47
N ASN A 91 1.55 4.78 16.18
CA ASN A 91 2.14 3.47 15.98
C ASN A 91 1.96 2.96 14.54
N TRP A 92 0.74 3.06 13.98
CA TRP A 92 0.49 2.64 12.60
C TRP A 92 1.22 3.50 11.56
N GLY A 93 1.30 4.81 11.76
CA GLY A 93 2.10 5.69 10.92
C GLY A 93 3.59 5.33 10.94
N PHE A 94 4.16 5.07 12.13
CA PHE A 94 5.56 4.67 12.27
C PHE A 94 5.86 3.31 11.65
N LEU A 95 4.97 2.33 11.79
CA LEU A 95 5.10 1.04 11.12
C LEU A 95 5.09 1.20 9.60
N GLY A 96 4.18 2.04 9.06
CA GLY A 96 4.16 2.37 7.64
C GLY A 96 5.46 3.01 7.16
N LEU A 97 6.02 3.93 7.96
CA LEU A 97 7.29 4.59 7.64
C LEU A 97 8.47 3.61 7.65
N GLY A 98 8.53 2.71 8.64
CA GLY A 98 9.62 1.74 8.76
C GLY A 98 9.61 0.69 7.64
N LEU A 99 8.44 0.37 7.09
CA LEU A 99 8.27 -0.69 6.08
C LEU A 99 8.21 -0.21 4.64
N ILE A 100 8.19 1.11 4.40
CA ILE A 100 8.07 1.72 3.07
C ILE A 100 9.08 1.21 2.02
N VAL A 101 10.27 0.80 2.47
CA VAL A 101 11.36 0.32 1.60
C VAL A 101 11.31 -1.19 1.34
N VAL A 102 10.35 -1.90 1.93
CA VAL A 102 10.21 -3.36 1.81
C VAL A 102 8.81 -3.67 1.27
N PRO A 103 8.62 -3.71 -0.06
CA PRO A 103 7.33 -3.92 -0.73
C PRO A 103 6.51 -5.08 -0.17
N VAL A 104 7.15 -6.19 0.16
CA VAL A 104 6.43 -7.36 0.69
C VAL A 104 5.90 -7.07 2.10
N LEU A 105 6.70 -6.42 2.96
CA LEU A 105 6.30 -6.14 4.34
C LEU A 105 5.29 -4.99 4.43
N ASP A 106 5.39 -3.95 3.59
CA ASP A 106 4.38 -2.90 3.53
C ASP A 106 2.99 -3.45 3.15
N SER A 107 2.97 -4.44 2.26
CA SER A 107 1.76 -5.04 1.72
C SER A 107 1.14 -5.98 2.74
N LEU A 108 1.97 -6.71 3.50
CA LEU A 108 1.52 -7.49 4.65
C LEU A 108 0.96 -6.58 5.75
N LEU A 109 1.62 -5.47 6.06
CA LEU A 109 1.12 -4.47 7.01
C LEU A 109 -0.23 -3.93 6.57
N ALA A 110 -0.37 -3.54 5.30
CA ALA A 110 -1.62 -3.07 4.71
C ALA A 110 -2.73 -4.12 4.81
N ALA A 111 -2.45 -5.38 4.48
CA ALA A 111 -3.41 -6.47 4.58
C ALA A 111 -3.88 -6.71 6.03
N VAL A 112 -2.94 -6.71 6.99
CA VAL A 112 -3.25 -6.84 8.43
C VAL A 112 -4.11 -5.66 8.90
N TYR A 113 -3.75 -4.44 8.51
CA TYR A 113 -4.50 -3.23 8.85
C TYR A 113 -5.93 -3.27 8.31
N LEU A 114 -6.09 -3.57 7.01
CA LEU A 114 -7.40 -3.62 6.35
C LEU A 114 -8.28 -4.73 6.91
N THR A 115 -7.70 -5.87 7.30
CA THR A 115 -8.44 -6.96 7.95
C THR A 115 -8.95 -6.56 9.33
N ARG A 116 -8.15 -5.81 10.11
CA ARG A 116 -8.60 -5.28 11.40
C ARG A 116 -9.68 -4.21 11.23
N ARG A 117 -9.48 -3.28 10.29
CA ARG A 117 -10.47 -2.27 9.91
C ARG A 117 -11.79 -2.91 9.49
N SER A 118 -11.77 -3.90 8.61
CA SER A 118 -12.99 -4.53 8.11
C SER A 118 -13.78 -5.25 9.20
N ARG A 119 -13.09 -5.89 10.15
CA ARG A 119 -13.74 -6.55 11.30
C ARG A 119 -14.40 -5.54 12.22
N ALA A 120 -13.69 -4.46 12.56
CA ALA A 120 -14.19 -3.42 13.45
C ALA A 120 -15.40 -2.65 12.91
N LEU A 121 -15.63 -2.66 11.58
CA LEU A 121 -16.75 -1.99 10.92
C LEU A 121 -17.89 -2.95 10.55
N ALA A 122 -17.72 -4.25 10.78
CA ALA A 122 -18.73 -5.27 10.47
C ALA A 122 -19.65 -5.58 11.66
N ASP A 123 -19.27 -5.15 12.86
CA ASP A 123 -20.02 -5.25 14.12
C ASP A 123 -20.80 -3.95 14.39
#